data_AF-A0A3D5HRZ2-F1
#
_entry.id   AF-A0A3D5HRZ2-F1
#
_cell.length_a   1.000
_cell.length_b   1.000
_cell.length_c   1.000
_cell.angle_alpha   90.00
_cell.angle_beta   90.00
_cell.angle_gamma   90.00
#
_symmetry.space_group_name_H-M   'P 1'
#
loop_
_entity.id
_entity.type
_entity.pdbx_description
1 polymer ?
#
loop_
_entity_poly.entity_id
_entity_poly.type
_entity_poly.pdbx_seq_one_letter_code
_entity_poly.pdbx_strand_id
1 'polypeptide(L)' 'MSEQEDGLSIDDLMNVLRIINTSTERGAFKANELSFVGNVYDKFTGFIKQAQAAESAPETN' A
#
# COMPACT_ATOMS: atom_id res chain seq x y z
N MET A 1 26.52 5.42 13.60
CA MET A 1 25.21 4.74 13.67
C MET A 1 24.65 4.88 12.29
N SER A 2 24.42 3.77 11.59
CA SER A 2 23.92 3.79 10.23
C SER A 2 22.55 4.48 10.20
N GLU A 3 22.48 5.66 9.59
CA GLU A 3 21.24 6.22 9.08
C GLU A 3 20.67 5.23 8.06
N GLN A 4 19.83 4.33 8.54
CA GLN A 4 18.96 3.54 7.69
C GLN A 4 17.98 4.55 7.09
N GLU A 5 18.24 4.95 5.85
CA GLU A 5 17.20 5.59 5.03
C GLU A 5 16.02 4.63 5.02
N ASP A 6 15.03 4.92 5.87
CA ASP A 6 13.74 4.24 5.93
C ASP A 6 12.94 4.66 4.69
N GLY A 7 13.49 4.32 3.52
CA GLY A 7 12.88 4.53 2.23
C GLY A 7 11.82 3.47 2.06
N LEU A 8 10.57 3.84 2.30
CA LEU A 8 9.42 2.96 2.09
C LEU A 8 9.39 2.52 0.61
N SER A 9 9.53 1.23 0.34
CA SER A 9 9.50 0.70 -1.03
C SER A 9 8.07 0.38 -1.50
N ILE A 10 7.89 0.25 -2.81
CA ILE A 10 6.64 -0.27 -3.39
C ILE A 10 6.32 -1.67 -2.85
N ASP A 11 7.35 -2.49 -2.58
CA ASP A 11 7.16 -3.83 -2.00
C ASP A 11 6.58 -3.75 -0.57
N ASP A 12 7.05 -2.81 0.25
CA ASP A 12 6.52 -2.58 1.60
C ASP A 12 5.03 -2.18 1.56
N LEU A 13 4.66 -1.30 0.61
CA LEU A 13 3.26 -0.91 0.39
C LEU A 13 2.40 -2.11 -0.03
N MET A 14 2.91 -3.00 -0.88
CA MET A 14 2.25 -4.25 -1.26
C MET A 14 2.09 -5.19 -0.06
N ASN A 15 3.10 -5.28 0.81
CA ASN A 15 3.05 -6.07 2.04
C ASN A 15 1.99 -5.53 3.00
N VAL A 16 1.84 -4.21 3.14
CA VAL A 16 0.77 -3.59 3.93
C VAL A 16 -0.61 -3.95 3.41
N LEU A 17 -0.84 -3.89 2.08
CA LEU A 17 -2.11 -4.33 1.48
C LEU A 17 -2.41 -5.80 1.79
N ARG A 18 -1.40 -6.68 1.73
CA ARG A 18 -1.55 -8.10 2.08
C ARG A 18 -1.91 -8.30 3.56
N ILE A 19 -1.32 -7.53 4.47
CA ILE A 19 -1.64 -7.56 5.90
C ILE A 19 -3.10 -7.10 6.15
N ILE A 20 -3.52 -6.02 5.49
CA ILE A 20 -4.89 -5.50 5.58
C ILE A 20 -5.90 -6.56 5.13
N ASN A 21 -5.67 -7.20 3.99
CA ASN A 21 -6.51 -8.27 3.47
C ASN A 21 -6.55 -9.47 4.44
N THR A 22 -5.38 -9.93 4.90
CA THR A 22 -5.28 -11.05 5.85
C THR A 22 -6.03 -10.76 7.15
N SER A 23 -5.91 -9.55 7.66
CA SER A 23 -6.59 -9.11 8.89
C SER A 23 -8.10 -8.98 8.69
N THR A 24 -8.54 -8.49 7.52
CA THR A 24 -9.96 -8.40 7.14
C THR A 24 -10.58 -9.78 7.01
N GLU A 25 -9.93 -10.70 6.32
CA GLU A 25 -10.40 -12.07 6.09
C GLU A 25 -10.50 -12.87 7.39
N ARG A 26 -9.58 -12.64 8.33
CA ARG A 26 -9.61 -13.24 9.67
C ARG A 26 -10.57 -12.55 10.63
N GLY A 27 -11.29 -11.51 10.20
CA GLY A 27 -12.25 -10.78 11.04
C GLY A 27 -11.60 -9.98 12.18
N ALA A 28 -10.35 -9.53 12.02
CA ALA A 28 -9.66 -8.71 13.02
C ALA A 28 -10.27 -7.30 13.16
N PHE A 29 -10.97 -6.82 12.13
CA PHE A 29 -11.66 -5.52 12.12
C PHE A 29 -13.17 -5.69 12.28
N LYS A 30 -13.81 -4.78 13.01
CA LYS A 30 -15.27 -4.76 13.14
C LYS A 30 -15.92 -4.16 11.89
N ALA A 31 -17.18 -4.48 11.64
CA ALA A 31 -17.96 -3.95 10.51
C ALA A 31 -17.92 -2.41 10.39
N ASN A 32 -17.93 -1.72 11.53
CA ASN A 32 -17.88 -0.25 11.56
C ASN A 32 -16.51 0.31 11.12
N GLU A 33 -15.43 -0.44 11.32
CA GLU A 33 -14.06 -0.02 11.00
C GLU A 33 -13.65 -0.47 9.58
N LEU A 34 -14.28 -1.51 9.04
CA LEU A 34 -14.00 -2.01 7.69
C LEU A 34 -14.17 -0.96 6.59
N SER A 35 -15.14 -0.05 6.73
CA SER A 35 -15.30 1.05 5.77
C SER A 35 -14.07 1.96 5.76
N PHE A 36 -13.52 2.27 6.94
CA PHE A 36 -12.33 3.10 7.05
C PHE A 36 -11.08 2.35 6.56
N VAL A 37 -10.92 1.08 6.93
CA VAL A 37 -9.82 0.21 6.48
C VAL A 37 -9.84 0.05 4.95
N GLY A 38 -11.02 -0.12 4.35
CA GLY A 38 -11.20 -0.18 2.89
C GLY A 38 -10.80 1.12 2.19
N ASN A 39 -11.12 2.28 2.77
CA ASN A 39 -10.66 3.57 2.24
C ASN A 39 -9.13 3.71 2.26
N VAL A 40 -8.48 3.21 3.32
CA VAL A 40 -7.03 3.21 3.43
C VAL A 40 -6.41 2.27 2.39
N TYR A 41 -6.98 1.08 2.22
CA TYR A 41 -6.59 0.13 1.19
C TYR A 41 -6.65 0.75 -0.22
N ASP A 42 -7.76 1.41 -0.56
CA ASP A 42 -7.96 2.02 -1.88
C ASP A 42 -6.90 3.10 -2.18
N LYS A 43 -6.59 3.96 -1.20
CA LYS A 43 -5.54 4.98 -1.31
C LYS A 43 -4.17 4.39 -1.59
N PHE A 44 -3.77 3.37 -0.85
CA PHE A 44 -2.48 2.70 -1.05
C PHE A 44 -2.41 2.00 -2.41
N THR A 45 -3.50 1.33 -2.80
CA THR A 45 -3.59 0.67 -4.12
C THR A 45 -3.48 1.68 -5.26
N GLY A 46 -4.13 2.84 -5.12
CA GLY A 46 -4.03 3.96 -6.06
C GLY A 46 -2.63 4.56 -6.12
N PHE A 47 -1.93 4.67 -4.98
CA PHE A 47 -0.55 5.15 -4.95
C PHE A 47 0.40 4.18 -5.66
N ILE A 48 0.29 2.88 -5.39
CA ILE A 48 1.10 1.86 -6.06
C ILE A 48 0.87 1.87 -7.58
N LYS A 49 -0.39 1.98 -8.03
CA LYS A 49 -0.72 2.08 -9.46
C LYS A 49 -0.09 3.32 -10.11
N GLN A 50 -0.14 4.46 -9.43
CA GLN A 50 0.47 5.70 -9.93
C GLN A 50 2.00 5.60 -9.94
N ALA A 51 2.61 5.01 -8.91
CA ALA A 51 4.05 4.80 -8.84
C ALA A 51 4.54 3.84 -9.96
N GLN A 52 3.83 2.74 -10.20
CA GLN A 52 4.11 1.82 -11.31
C GLN A 52 3.92 2.49 -12.69
N ALA A 53 2.89 3.32 -12.84
CA ALA A 53 2.65 4.08 -14.07
C ALA A 53 3.73 5.14 -14.31
N ALA A 54 4.25 5.77 -13.25
CA ALA A 54 5.35 6.72 -13.33
C ALA A 54 6.68 6.05 -13.69
N GLU A 55 6.94 4.84 -13.17
CA GLU A 55 8.13 4.04 -13.53
C GLU A 55 8.06 3.49 -14.97
N SER A 56 6.85 3.29 -15.50
CA SER A 56 6.63 2.81 -16.86
C SER A 56 6.54 3.93 -17.91
N ALA A 57 6.68 5.20 -17.53
CA ALA A 57 6.73 6.30 -18.48
C ALA A 57 8.13 6.38 -19.08
N PRO A 58 8.33 5.99 -20.36
CA PRO A 58 9.63 6.13 -21.00
C PRO A 58 9.95 7.62 -21.11
N GLU A 59 10.98 8.01 -20.38
CA GLU A 59 11.76 9.22 -20.60
C GLU A 59 12.19 9.25 -22.07
N THR A 60 11.41 9.93 -22.90
CA THR A 60 11.80 10.31 -24.25
C THR A 60 12.66 11.56 -24.11
N ASN A 61 13.98 11.38 -24.06
CA ASN A 61 14.96 12.40 -24.45
C ASN A 61 16.21 11.75 -25.01
#